data_AF-A0AAW8KAD3-F1
#
_entry.id   AF-A0AAW8KAD3-F1
#
_cell.length_a   1.000
_cell.length_b   1.000
_cell.length_c   1.000
_cell.angle_alpha   90.00
_cell.angle_beta   90.00
_cell.angle_gamma   90.00
#
_symmetry.space_group_name_H-M   'P 1'
#
loop_
_entity.id
_entity.type
_entity.pdbx_description
1 polymer ?
#
loop_
_entity_poly.entity_id
_entity_poly.type
_entity_poly.pdbx_seq_one_letter_code
_entity_poly.pdbx_strand_id
1 'polypeptide(L)' 'EIWFLCRFYDAQEALDMGLVNTVVPLEKLEAETIQWCREMLANSPLAIRCLKAALNADCDGQAGLQELAG' A
#
# COMPACT_ATOMS: atom_id res chain seq x y z
N GLU A 1 -14.86 12.07 -6.59
CA GLU A 1 -16.22 11.65 -6.21
C GLU A 1 -16.35 11.40 -4.71
N ILE A 2 -15.56 10.47 -4.14
CA ILE A 2 -15.57 10.07 -2.71
C ILE A 2 -15.81 11.24 -1.76
N TRP A 3 -15.02 12.31 -1.87
CA TRP A 3 -15.08 13.49 -0.99
C TRP A 3 -16.35 14.36 -1.11
N PHE A 4 -17.01 14.36 -2.27
CA PHE A 4 -18.16 15.25 -2.51
C PHE A 4 -19.50 14.54 -2.39
N LEU A 5 -19.53 13.22 -2.64
CA LEU A 5 -20.78 12.45 -2.62
C LEU A 5 -20.91 11.53 -1.40
N CYS A 6 -19.84 11.31 -0.64
CA CYS A 6 -19.84 10.54 0.61
C CYS A 6 -20.55 9.18 0.53
N ARG A 7 -20.43 8.50 -0.62
CA ARG A 7 -21.03 7.19 -0.86
C ARG A 7 -20.20 6.08 -0.21
N PHE A 8 -20.87 4.97 0.09
CA PHE A 8 -20.21 3.73 0.47
C PHE A 8 -19.86 2.93 -0.77
N TYR A 9 -18.72 2.26 -0.71
CA TYR A 9 -18.23 1.37 -1.75
C TYR A 9 -17.97 0.01 -1.14
N ASP A 10 -18.35 -1.05 -1.85
CA ASP A 10 -18.02 -2.41 -1.44
C ASP A 10 -16.55 -2.76 -1.75
N ALA A 11 -16.14 -3.97 -1.37
CA ALA A 11 -14.76 -4.41 -1.54
C ALA A 11 -14.35 -4.50 -3.03
N GLN A 12 -15.27 -4.87 -3.92
CA GLN A 12 -14.99 -5.00 -5.34
C GLN A 12 -14.88 -3.63 -6.00
N GLU A 13 -15.77 -2.70 -5.68
CA GLU A 13 -15.69 -1.31 -6.14
C GLU A 13 -14.36 -0.67 -5.70
N ALA A 14 -13.94 -0.90 -4.45
CA ALA A 14 -12.65 -0.41 -3.94
C ALA A 14 -11.45 -1.00 -4.72
N LEU A 15 -11.53 -2.27 -5.14
CA LEU A 15 -10.50 -2.91 -5.96
C LEU A 15 -10.45 -2.31 -7.37
N ASP A 16 -11.61 -2.14 -8.01
CA ASP A 16 -11.72 -1.59 -9.36
C ASP A 16 -11.22 -0.13 -9.44
N MET A 17 -11.36 0.63 -8.35
CA MET A 17 -10.82 1.98 -8.19
C MET A 17 -9.33 2.03 -7.86
N GLY A 18 -8.70 0.89 -7.54
CA GLY A 18 -7.30 0.81 -7.11
C GLY A 18 -7.06 1.29 -5.67
N LEU A 19 -8.10 1.35 -4.83
CA LEU A 19 -7.99 1.76 -3.43
C LEU A 19 -7.42 0.63 -2.55
N VAL A 20 -7.67 -0.62 -2.93
CA VAL A 20 -7.12 -1.83 -2.29
C VAL A 20 -6.42 -2.69 -3.33
N ASN A 21 -5.45 -3.51 -2.90
CA ASN A 21 -4.66 -4.32 -3.82
C ASN A 21 -5.30 -5.68 -4.19
N THR A 22 -6.12 -6.26 -3.29
CA THR A 22 -6.79 -7.55 -3.51
C THR A 22 -8.03 -7.69 -2.62
N VAL A 23 -8.96 -8.57 -3.00
CA VAL A 23 -10.18 -8.90 -2.24
C VAL A 23 -10.25 -10.41 -2.06
N VAL A 24 -10.38 -10.86 -0.80
CA VAL A 24 -10.48 -12.27 -0.44
C VAL A 24 -11.66 -12.51 0.51
N PRO A 25 -12.21 -13.75 0.58
CA PRO A 25 -13.18 -14.11 1.61
C PRO A 25 -12.65 -13.81 3.01
N LEU A 26 -13.53 -13.37 3.92
CA LEU A 26 -13.16 -12.90 5.26
C LEU A 26 -12.35 -13.97 6.04
N GLU A 27 -12.74 -15.23 5.92
CA GLU A 27 -12.08 -16.37 6.55
C GLU A 27 -10.63 -16.62 6.04
N LYS A 28 -10.25 -16.02 4.92
CA LYS A 28 -8.89 -16.11 4.33
C LYS A 28 -8.07 -14.84 4.51
N LEU A 29 -8.65 -13.76 5.05
CA LEU A 29 -7.99 -12.46 5.13
C LEU A 29 -6.63 -12.52 5.85
N GLU A 30 -6.58 -13.19 7.00
CA GLU A 30 -5.34 -13.32 7.78
C GLU A 30 -4.30 -14.16 7.03
N ALA A 31 -4.71 -15.27 6.41
CA ALA A 31 -3.82 -16.16 5.69
C ALA A 31 -3.17 -15.45 4.49
N GLU A 32 -3.96 -14.72 3.70
CA GLU A 32 -3.47 -13.93 2.56
C GLU A 32 -2.51 -12.82 3.04
N THR A 33 -2.89 -12.09 4.09
CA THR A 33 -2.05 -11.01 4.66
C THR A 33 -0.71 -11.54 5.14
N ILE A 34 -0.69 -12.68 5.85
CA ILE A 34 0.54 -13.32 6.33
C ILE A 34 1.40 -13.78 5.15
N GLN A 35 0.77 -14.31 4.10
CA GLN A 35 1.49 -14.72 2.89
C GLN A 35 2.24 -13.52 2.27
N TRP A 36 1.58 -12.38 2.07
CA TRP A 36 2.21 -11.18 1.53
C TRP A 36 3.35 -10.67 2.42
N CYS A 37 3.15 -10.67 3.74
CA CYS A 37 4.22 -10.34 4.69
C CYS A 37 5.43 -11.26 4.54
N ARG A 38 5.22 -12.58 4.38
CA ARG A 38 6.31 -13.54 4.15
C ARG A 38 7.04 -13.30 2.84
N GLU A 39 6.31 -12.97 1.77
CA GLU A 39 6.89 -12.61 0.47
C GLU A 39 7.76 -11.34 0.58
N MET A 40 7.29 -10.32 1.29
CA MET A 40 8.09 -9.11 1.56
C MET A 40 9.31 -9.40 2.43
N LEU A 41 9.20 -10.25 3.45
CA LEU A 41 10.31 -10.63 4.33
C LEU A 41 11.40 -11.42 3.61
N ALA A 42 11.11 -12.02 2.46
CA ALA A 42 12.11 -12.68 1.63
C ALA A 42 12.99 -11.68 0.84
N ASN A 43 12.59 -10.40 0.75
CA ASN A 43 13.32 -9.37 0.03
C ASN A 43 14.31 -8.62 0.94
N SER A 44 15.24 -7.85 0.33
CA SER A 44 16.21 -7.03 1.08
C SER A 44 15.50 -5.95 1.91
N PRO A 45 15.67 -5.93 3.25
CA PRO A 45 15.08 -4.91 4.10
C PRO A 45 15.56 -3.49 3.74
N LEU A 46 16.82 -3.35 3.32
CA LEU A 46 17.36 -2.07 2.87
C LEU A 46 16.72 -1.61 1.56
N ALA A 47 16.53 -2.52 0.61
CA ALA A 47 15.88 -2.18 -0.66
C ALA A 47 14.44 -1.72 -0.45
N ILE A 48 13.67 -2.43 0.39
CA ILE A 48 12.29 -2.04 0.73
C ILE A 48 12.27 -0.64 1.38
N ARG A 49 13.19 -0.37 2.32
CA ARG A 49 13.29 0.94 2.97
C ARG A 49 13.56 2.06 1.95
N CYS A 50 14.55 1.87 1.07
CA CYS A 50 14.90 2.86 0.06
C CYS A 50 13.77 3.09 -0.94
N LEU A 51 13.09 2.03 -1.40
CA LEU A 51 11.96 2.14 -2.31
C LEU A 51 10.80 2.90 -1.67
N LYS A 52 10.46 2.61 -0.41
CA LYS A 52 9.43 3.35 0.31
C LYS A 52 9.76 4.83 0.45
N ALA A 53 11.01 5.16 0.81
CA ALA A 53 11.46 6.55 0.89
C ALA A 53 11.40 7.26 -0.47
N ALA A 54 11.77 6.57 -1.56
CA ALA A 54 11.69 7.13 -2.91
C ALA A 54 10.24 7.39 -3.34
N LEU A 55 9.31 6.48 -3.03
CA LEU A 55 7.87 6.67 -3.29
C LEU A 55 7.30 7.84 -2.49
N ASN A 56 7.70 8.00 -1.22
CA ASN A 56 7.31 9.14 -0.41
C ASN A 56 7.88 10.46 -0.97
N ALA A 57 9.13 10.46 -1.43
CA ALA A 57 9.77 11.65 -2.01
C ALA A 57 9.06 12.22 -3.24
N ASP A 58 8.40 11.37 -4.02
CA ASP A 58 7.59 11.81 -5.17
C ASP A 58 6.37 12.65 -4.73
N CYS A 59 5.81 12.36 -3.56
CA CYS A 59 4.62 13.03 -3.02
C CYS A 59 4.98 14.19 -2.06
N ASP A 60 6.00 14.00 -1.22
CA ASP A 60 6.33 14.88 -0.10
C ASP A 60 7.39 15.95 -0.46
N GLY A 61 7.89 15.93 -1.70
CA GLY A 61 8.83 16.92 -2.21
C GLY A 61 10.13 16.99 -1.39
N GLN A 62 10.46 18.19 -0.89
CA GLN A 62 11.71 18.41 -0.15
C GLN A 62 11.80 17.58 1.14
N ALA A 63 10.68 17.32 1.81
CA ALA A 63 10.66 16.51 3.02
C ALA A 63 11.03 15.05 2.72
N GLY A 64 10.44 14.46 1.68
CA GLY A 64 10.75 13.08 1.30
C GLY A 64 12.15 12.91 0.69
N LEU A 65 12.69 13.93 0.00
CA LEU A 65 14.09 13.92 -0.45
C LEU A 65 15.07 13.89 0.73
N GLN A 66 14.78 14.62 1.81
CA GLN A 66 15.60 14.61 3.02
C GLN A 66 15.57 13.24 3.71
N GLU A 67 14.40 12.60 3.81
CA GLU A 67 14.27 11.24 4.36
C GLU A 67 14.99 10.19 3.50
N LEU A 68 14.96 10.32 2.17
CA LEU A 68 15.66 9.44 1.25
C LEU A 68 17.19 9.58 1.35
N ALA A 69 17.69 10.79 1.60
CA ALA A 69 19.12 11.09 1.69
C ALA A 69 19.81 10.44 2.92
N GLY A 70 19.04 10.08 3.95
CA GLY A 70 19.52 9.42 5.17
C GLY A 70 19.73 10.37 6.33
#